data_AF-A0A077UJL2-F1
#
_entry.id   AF-A0A077UJL2-F1
#
_cell.length_a   1.000
_cell.length_b   1.000
_cell.length_c   1.000
_cell.angle_alpha   90.00
_cell.angle_beta   90.00
_cell.angle_gamma   90.00
#
_symmetry.space_group_name_H-M   'P 1'
#
loop_
_entity.id
_entity.type
_entity.pdbx_description
1 polymer ?
#
loop_
_entity_poly.entity_id
_entity_poly.type
_entity_poly.pdbx_seq_one_letter_code
_entity_poly.pdbx_strand_id
1 'polypeptide(L)'
;MTQPTREELINFMKKHGAENVDSITDEQSVIRHFRAQSKVFKDERDEYKKQRDELIEDIAKLRVRNKELEDMWCTLKNELLGRYEFYRFRLNELQLESNANKAVAIYRGAKSNASVILYRMDKLDGTNEFYEFLDQMEDDTNE
;
A
#
# COMPACT_ATOMS: atom_id res chain seq x y z
N MET A 1 3.01 -20.21 -35.81
CA MET A 1 3.29 -18.82 -36.24
C MET A 1 3.71 -18.84 -37.69
N THR A 2 3.00 -18.12 -38.54
CA THR A 2 3.29 -18.01 -39.98
C THR A 2 4.55 -17.18 -40.18
N GLN A 3 5.46 -17.60 -41.05
CA GLN A 3 6.63 -16.78 -41.37
C GLN A 3 6.21 -15.53 -42.13
N PRO A 4 6.77 -14.36 -41.80
CA PRO A 4 6.46 -13.13 -42.51
C PRO A 4 6.94 -13.19 -43.96
N THR A 5 6.14 -12.63 -44.85
CA THR A 5 6.42 -12.52 -46.28
C THR A 5 7.49 -11.46 -46.56
N ARG A 6 8.12 -11.55 -47.74
CA ARG A 6 9.18 -10.60 -48.16
C ARG A 6 8.69 -9.15 -48.16
N GLU A 7 7.47 -8.90 -48.63
CA GLU A 7 6.84 -7.57 -48.58
C GLU A 7 6.67 -7.04 -47.14
N GLU A 8 6.26 -7.88 -46.21
CA GLU A 8 6.06 -7.50 -44.80
C GLU A 8 7.38 -7.11 -44.14
N LEU A 9 8.45 -7.84 -44.42
CA LEU A 9 9.80 -7.52 -43.95
C LEU A 9 10.30 -6.19 -44.53
N ILE A 10 10.09 -5.97 -45.84
CA ILE A 10 10.49 -4.72 -46.51
C ILE A 10 9.71 -3.52 -45.94
N ASN A 11 8.41 -3.66 -45.72
CA ASN A 11 7.58 -2.59 -45.15
C ASN A 11 7.94 -2.30 -43.69
N PHE A 12 8.24 -3.33 -42.91
CA PHE A 12 8.76 -3.17 -41.55
C PHE A 12 10.08 -2.39 -41.52
N MET A 13 11.02 -2.74 -42.43
CA MET A 13 12.31 -2.06 -42.56
C MET A 13 12.18 -0.59 -42.95
N LYS A 14 11.29 -0.28 -43.91
CA LYS A 14 11.00 1.11 -44.31
C LYS A 14 10.37 1.94 -43.18
N LYS A 15 9.54 1.32 -42.34
CA LYS A 15 8.80 1.98 -41.27
C LYS A 15 9.65 2.26 -40.02
N HIS A 16 10.65 1.41 -39.74
CA HIS A 16 11.46 1.49 -38.51
C HIS A 16 12.88 2.03 -38.71
N GLY A 17 13.23 2.46 -39.94
CA GLY A 17 14.42 3.29 -40.18
C GLY A 17 15.05 3.05 -41.55
N ALA A 18 14.59 3.80 -42.57
CA ALA A 18 15.18 3.79 -43.91
C ALA A 18 16.68 4.18 -43.91
N GLU A 19 17.10 4.96 -42.91
CA GLU A 19 18.44 5.54 -42.76
C GLU A 19 19.54 4.49 -42.51
N ASN A 20 19.17 3.27 -42.07
CA ASN A 20 20.08 2.13 -41.91
C ASN A 20 19.96 1.09 -43.03
N VAL A 21 18.89 1.17 -43.83
CA VAL A 21 18.62 0.25 -44.96
C VAL A 21 19.48 0.61 -46.17
N ASP A 22 19.83 1.88 -46.35
CA ASP A 22 20.72 2.36 -47.43
C ASP A 22 22.15 1.77 -47.39
N SER A 23 22.53 1.11 -46.28
CA SER A 23 23.82 0.42 -46.10
C SER A 23 23.77 -1.09 -46.41
N ILE A 24 22.61 -1.62 -46.74
CA ILE A 24 22.38 -3.04 -47.02
C ILE A 24 22.60 -3.27 -48.52
N THR A 25 23.86 -3.50 -48.91
CA THR A 25 24.25 -3.65 -50.31
C THR A 25 24.35 -5.12 -50.77
N ASP A 26 24.46 -6.05 -49.83
CA ASP A 26 24.65 -7.49 -50.06
C ASP A 26 24.16 -8.34 -48.89
N GLU A 27 24.09 -9.67 -49.07
CA GLU A 27 23.62 -10.61 -48.04
C GLU A 27 24.42 -10.55 -46.72
N GLN A 28 25.73 -10.27 -46.77
CA GLN A 28 26.51 -10.15 -45.54
C GLN A 28 26.22 -8.86 -44.77
N SER A 29 25.90 -7.79 -45.49
CA SER A 29 25.48 -6.51 -44.91
C SER A 29 24.10 -6.64 -44.24
N VAL A 30 23.18 -7.41 -44.84
CA VAL A 30 21.90 -7.81 -44.21
C VAL A 30 22.14 -8.56 -42.90
N ILE A 31 22.99 -9.60 -42.93
CA ILE A 31 23.29 -10.44 -41.77
C ILE A 31 23.92 -9.62 -40.63
N ARG A 32 24.82 -8.69 -40.95
CA ARG A 32 25.44 -7.79 -39.97
C ARG A 32 24.42 -6.85 -39.33
N HIS A 33 23.54 -6.23 -40.12
CA HIS A 33 22.48 -5.35 -39.62
C HIS A 33 21.58 -6.08 -38.61
N PHE A 34 21.05 -7.24 -38.98
CA PHE A 34 20.16 -7.99 -38.09
C PHE A 34 20.85 -8.51 -36.82
N ARG A 35 22.13 -8.92 -36.91
CA ARG A 35 22.90 -9.29 -35.71
C ARG A 35 23.11 -8.13 -34.77
N ALA A 36 23.44 -6.94 -35.30
CA ALA A 36 23.63 -5.75 -34.50
C ALA A 36 22.31 -5.34 -33.82
N GLN A 37 21.21 -5.29 -34.57
CA GLN A 37 19.90 -4.95 -34.04
C GLN A 37 19.40 -5.97 -33.01
N SER A 38 19.60 -7.27 -33.27
CA SER A 38 19.26 -8.34 -32.32
C SER A 38 20.06 -8.23 -31.02
N LYS A 39 21.32 -7.80 -31.08
CA LYS A 39 22.12 -7.54 -29.88
C LYS A 39 21.55 -6.39 -29.07
N VAL A 40 21.21 -5.26 -29.71
CA VAL A 40 20.58 -4.11 -29.03
C VAL A 40 19.30 -4.52 -28.32
N PHE A 41 18.38 -5.23 -29.02
CA PHE A 41 17.14 -5.70 -28.39
C PHE A 41 17.37 -6.68 -27.24
N LYS A 42 18.43 -7.49 -27.31
CA LYS A 42 18.80 -8.39 -26.22
C LYS A 42 19.28 -7.60 -25.00
N ASP A 43 20.14 -6.61 -25.21
CA ASP A 43 20.69 -5.75 -24.16
C ASP A 43 19.57 -4.93 -23.48
N GLU A 44 18.68 -4.32 -24.27
CA GLU A 44 17.49 -3.61 -23.76
C GLU A 44 16.57 -4.53 -22.95
N ARG A 45 16.30 -5.73 -23.45
CA ARG A 45 15.47 -6.72 -22.73
C ARG A 45 16.11 -7.12 -21.41
N ASP A 46 17.42 -7.31 -21.38
CA ASP A 46 18.13 -7.73 -20.17
C ASP A 46 18.19 -6.59 -19.14
N GLU A 47 18.29 -5.33 -19.59
CA GLU A 47 18.14 -4.15 -18.73
C GLU A 47 16.71 -4.05 -18.15
N TYR A 48 15.67 -4.21 -18.97
CA TYR A 48 14.29 -4.22 -18.47
C TYR A 48 14.01 -5.35 -17.47
N LYS A 49 14.62 -6.53 -17.67
CA LYS A 49 14.51 -7.62 -16.69
C LYS A 49 15.15 -7.25 -15.36
N LYS A 50 16.33 -6.62 -15.38
CA LYS A 50 17.01 -6.17 -14.18
C LYS A 50 16.15 -5.15 -13.42
N GLN A 51 15.64 -4.12 -14.11
CA GLN A 51 14.75 -3.13 -13.50
C GLN A 51 13.48 -3.75 -12.93
N ARG A 52 12.89 -4.71 -13.64
CA ARG A 52 11.72 -5.45 -13.14
C ARG A 52 12.06 -6.20 -11.86
N ASP A 53 13.19 -6.90 -11.81
CA ASP A 53 13.58 -7.70 -10.65
C ASP A 53 13.87 -6.81 -9.43
N GLU A 54 14.49 -5.64 -9.63
CA GLU A 54 14.67 -4.61 -8.61
C GLU A 54 13.32 -4.08 -8.08
N LEU A 55 12.38 -3.76 -8.98
CA LEU A 55 11.03 -3.31 -8.59
C LEU A 55 10.25 -4.39 -7.83
N ILE A 56 10.41 -5.66 -8.19
CA ILE A 56 9.79 -6.78 -7.46
C ILE A 56 10.35 -6.85 -6.03
N GLU A 57 11.66 -6.68 -5.86
CA GLU A 57 12.29 -6.67 -4.54
C GLU A 57 11.80 -5.50 -3.68
N ASP A 58 11.71 -4.30 -4.27
CA ASP A 58 11.21 -3.12 -3.57
C ASP A 58 9.75 -3.24 -3.16
N ILE A 59 8.89 -3.77 -4.04
CA ILE A 59 7.48 -4.05 -3.71
C ILE A 59 7.39 -5.07 -2.57
N ALA A 60 8.26 -6.08 -2.53
CA ALA A 60 8.27 -7.05 -1.44
C ALA A 60 8.64 -6.37 -0.11
N LYS A 61 9.65 -5.51 -0.08
CA LYS A 61 10.04 -4.73 1.11
C LYS A 61 8.91 -3.81 1.59
N LEU A 62 8.26 -3.10 0.67
CA LEU A 62 7.13 -2.22 0.98
C LEU A 62 5.95 -2.98 1.57
N ARG A 63 5.64 -4.18 1.04
CA ARG A 63 4.57 -5.03 1.59
C ARG A 63 4.84 -5.45 3.03
N VAL A 64 6.07 -5.88 3.33
CA VAL A 64 6.47 -6.23 4.70
C VAL A 64 6.34 -5.01 5.61
N ARG A 65 6.85 -3.85 5.18
CA ARG A 65 6.78 -2.64 5.99
C ARG A 65 5.36 -2.16 6.25
N ASN A 66 4.48 -2.23 5.24
CA ASN A 66 3.08 -1.90 5.41
C ASN A 66 2.40 -2.82 6.42
N LYS A 67 2.70 -4.12 6.38
CA LYS A 67 2.15 -5.08 7.33
C LYS A 67 2.57 -4.76 8.77
N GLU A 68 3.85 -4.42 8.98
CA GLU A 68 4.34 -3.98 10.29
C GLU A 68 3.63 -2.71 10.79
N LEU A 69 3.38 -1.75 9.89
CA LEU A 69 2.66 -0.52 10.23
C LEU A 69 1.20 -0.77 10.58
N GLU A 70 0.53 -1.68 9.87
CA GLU A 70 -0.84 -2.14 10.21
C GLU A 70 -0.86 -2.76 11.62
N ASP A 71 0.08 -3.64 11.94
CA ASP A 71 0.14 -4.29 13.25
C ASP A 71 0.43 -3.29 14.39
N MET A 72 1.32 -2.31 14.14
CA MET A 72 1.57 -1.20 15.06
C MET A 72 0.33 -0.31 15.25
N TRP A 73 -0.40 -0.03 14.18
CA TRP A 73 -1.64 0.74 14.22
C TRP A 73 -2.70 0.05 15.08
N CYS A 74 -2.94 -1.24 14.84
CA CYS A 74 -3.86 -2.06 15.64
C CYS A 74 -3.46 -2.06 17.12
N THR A 75 -2.16 -2.20 17.41
CA THR A 75 -1.64 -2.17 18.79
C THR A 75 -1.96 -0.84 19.47
N LEU A 76 -1.64 0.29 18.83
CA LEU A 76 -1.90 1.62 19.38
C LEU A 76 -3.40 1.88 19.58
N LYS A 77 -4.22 1.42 18.64
CA LYS A 77 -5.67 1.56 18.72
C LYS A 77 -6.25 0.78 19.91
N ASN A 78 -5.83 -0.48 20.08
CA ASN A 78 -6.23 -1.33 21.19
C ASN A 78 -5.77 -0.77 22.54
N GLU A 79 -4.54 -0.25 22.64
CA GLU A 79 -4.07 0.40 23.85
C GLU A 79 -4.93 1.62 24.22
N LEU A 80 -5.32 2.41 23.23
CA LEU A 80 -6.17 3.57 23.45
C LEU A 80 -7.61 3.16 23.82
N LEU A 81 -8.13 2.08 23.23
CA LEU A 81 -9.42 1.48 23.58
C LEU A 81 -9.44 1.05 25.06
N GLY A 82 -8.41 0.32 25.50
CA GLY A 82 -8.27 -0.07 26.90
C GLY A 82 -8.14 1.12 27.86
N ARG A 83 -7.51 2.22 27.44
CA ARG A 83 -7.50 3.46 28.25
C ARG A 83 -8.88 4.10 28.32
N TYR A 84 -9.63 4.12 27.21
CA TYR A 84 -10.99 4.63 27.19
C TYR A 84 -11.90 3.83 28.12
N GLU A 85 -11.85 2.50 28.05
CA GLU A 85 -12.51 1.58 28.98
C GLU A 85 -12.18 1.89 30.43
N PHE A 86 -10.89 1.98 30.74
CA PHE A 86 -10.42 2.28 32.08
C PHE A 86 -10.99 3.62 32.59
N TYR A 87 -10.95 4.69 31.79
CA TYR A 87 -11.51 5.98 32.20
C TYR A 87 -13.03 5.94 32.40
N ARG A 88 -13.75 5.19 31.56
CA ARG A 88 -15.19 4.95 31.73
C ARG A 88 -15.47 4.21 33.03
N PHE A 89 -14.76 3.13 33.31
CA PHE A 89 -14.91 2.33 34.53
C PHE A 89 -14.67 3.19 35.78
N ARG A 90 -13.57 3.94 35.82
CA ARG A 90 -13.24 4.86 36.92
C ARG A 90 -14.30 5.93 37.12
N LEU A 91 -14.89 6.45 36.04
CA LEU A 91 -16.00 7.40 36.15
C LEU A 91 -17.24 6.79 36.79
N ASN A 92 -17.58 5.55 36.44
CA ASN A 92 -18.72 4.84 37.02
C ASN A 92 -18.50 4.60 38.52
N GLU A 93 -17.30 4.18 38.95
CA GLU A 93 -16.97 4.03 40.37
C GLU A 93 -17.11 5.35 41.13
N LEU A 94 -16.58 6.45 40.58
CA LEU A 94 -16.56 7.75 41.24
C LEU A 94 -17.91 8.49 41.21
N GLN A 95 -18.86 8.11 40.36
CA GLN A 95 -20.21 8.70 40.34
C GLN A 95 -20.98 8.44 41.64
N LEU A 96 -20.60 7.41 42.40
CA LEU A 96 -21.10 7.15 43.75
C LEU A 96 -20.55 8.16 44.78
N GLU A 97 -19.45 8.84 44.47
CA GLU A 97 -18.72 9.78 45.34
C GLU A 97 -18.81 11.22 44.80
N SER A 98 -19.92 11.93 45.07
CA SER A 98 -20.11 13.39 44.87
C SER A 98 -19.56 14.03 43.57
N ASN A 99 -20.45 14.59 42.75
CA ASN A 99 -20.09 15.29 41.49
C ASN A 99 -19.07 16.45 41.61
N ALA A 100 -18.76 16.94 42.82
CA ALA A 100 -17.71 17.94 43.05
C ALA A 100 -16.28 17.35 43.11
N ASN A 101 -16.13 16.05 42.90
CA ASN A 101 -14.85 15.35 42.96
C ASN A 101 -13.96 15.73 41.76
N LYS A 102 -12.77 16.29 42.04
CA LYS A 102 -11.78 16.67 41.02
C LYS A 102 -11.37 15.47 40.14
N ALA A 103 -11.37 14.26 40.69
CA ALA A 103 -11.08 13.05 39.93
C ALA A 103 -12.10 12.80 38.81
N VAL A 104 -13.40 13.07 39.06
CA VAL A 104 -14.46 12.93 38.05
C VAL A 104 -14.19 13.86 36.86
N ALA A 105 -13.80 15.11 37.12
CA ALA A 105 -13.48 16.06 36.04
C ALA A 105 -12.28 15.58 35.20
N ILE A 106 -11.23 15.04 35.83
CA ILE A 106 -10.05 14.52 35.16
C ILE A 106 -10.40 13.33 34.26
N TYR A 107 -11.06 12.31 34.82
CA TYR A 107 -11.40 11.11 34.05
C TYR A 107 -12.43 11.40 32.95
N ARG A 108 -13.34 12.35 33.16
CA ARG A 108 -14.29 12.80 32.12
C ARG A 108 -13.54 13.43 30.96
N GLY A 109 -12.60 14.34 31.23
CA GLY A 109 -11.75 14.94 30.20
C GLY A 109 -10.92 13.89 29.45
N ALA A 110 -10.30 12.96 30.17
CA ALA A 110 -9.48 11.89 29.58
C ALA A 110 -10.31 10.95 28.69
N LYS A 111 -11.50 10.52 29.16
CA LYS A 111 -12.45 9.70 28.39
C LYS A 111 -12.88 10.42 27.10
N SER A 112 -13.27 11.69 27.19
CA SER A 112 -13.67 12.48 26.02
C SER A 112 -12.54 12.62 25.00
N ASN A 113 -11.32 12.88 25.47
CA ASN A 113 -10.16 12.98 24.57
C ASN A 113 -9.86 11.64 23.86
N ALA A 114 -9.87 10.52 24.61
CA ALA A 114 -9.65 9.20 24.02
C ALA A 114 -10.73 8.85 22.98
N SER A 115 -12.00 9.13 23.28
CA SER A 115 -13.12 8.95 22.35
C SER A 115 -12.92 9.72 21.04
N VAL A 116 -12.54 11.00 21.12
CA VAL A 116 -12.30 11.82 19.92
C VAL A 116 -11.17 11.25 19.06
N ILE A 117 -10.10 10.74 19.69
CA ILE A 117 -8.99 10.14 18.97
C ILE A 117 -9.42 8.83 18.31
N LEU A 118 -10.11 7.94 19.04
CA LEU A 118 -10.60 6.66 18.50
C LEU A 118 -11.54 6.87 17.30
N TYR A 119 -12.47 7.83 17.37
CA TYR A 119 -13.30 8.21 16.22
C TYR A 119 -12.51 8.70 15.01
N ARG A 120 -11.37 9.36 15.23
CA ARG A 120 -10.49 9.78 14.13
C ARG A 120 -9.72 8.59 13.57
N MET A 121 -9.31 7.66 14.42
CA MET A 121 -8.63 6.43 13.98
C MET A 121 -9.55 5.62 13.07
N ASP A 122 -10.80 5.39 13.46
CA ASP A 122 -11.84 4.75 12.63
C ASP A 122 -12.01 5.44 11.27
N LYS A 123 -12.02 6.77 11.24
CA LYS A 123 -12.10 7.52 9.97
C LYS A 123 -10.86 7.37 9.10
N LEU A 124 -9.68 7.20 9.69
CA LEU A 124 -8.41 7.10 8.98
C LEU A 124 -8.20 5.69 8.40
N ASP A 125 -8.58 4.66 9.15
CA ASP A 125 -8.46 3.27 8.71
C ASP A 125 -9.73 2.75 8.02
N GLY A 126 -10.83 3.52 8.05
CA GLY A 126 -12.10 3.19 7.41
C GLY A 126 -12.90 2.13 8.16
N THR A 127 -12.54 1.85 9.41
CA THR A 127 -13.26 0.90 10.28
C THR A 127 -14.35 1.60 11.10
N ASN A 128 -15.14 0.80 11.82
CA ASN A 128 -16.16 1.27 12.77
C ASN A 128 -15.95 0.64 14.16
N GLU A 129 -14.73 0.18 14.44
CA GLU A 129 -14.40 -0.63 15.62
C GLU A 129 -14.72 0.07 16.93
N PHE A 130 -14.49 1.38 17.02
CA PHE A 130 -14.81 2.10 18.24
C PHE A 130 -16.32 2.24 18.46
N TYR A 131 -17.10 2.42 17.39
CA TYR A 131 -18.56 2.42 17.51
C TYR A 131 -19.09 1.05 17.92
N GLU A 132 -18.63 -0.03 17.28
CA GLU A 132 -19.01 -1.40 17.65
C GLU A 132 -18.64 -1.72 19.10
N PHE A 133 -17.47 -1.26 19.54
CA PHE A 133 -17.04 -1.36 20.91
C PHE A 133 -17.98 -0.64 21.89
N LEU A 134 -18.47 0.56 21.52
CA LEU A 134 -19.42 1.29 22.36
C LEU A 134 -20.76 0.57 22.46
N ASP A 135 -21.27 0.04 21.35
CA ASP A 135 -22.55 -0.68 21.28
C ASP A 135 -22.53 -1.94 22.17
N GLN A 136 -21.47 -2.76 22.07
CA GLN A 136 -21.30 -3.96 22.91
C GLN A 136 -21.35 -3.62 24.41
N MET A 137 -20.77 -2.48 24.78
CA MET A 137 -20.72 -2.04 26.16
C MET A 137 -22.00 -1.34 26.65
N GLU A 138 -22.97 -1.06 25.78
CA GLU A 138 -24.31 -0.64 26.20
C GLU A 138 -25.18 -1.85 26.55
N ASP A 139 -25.03 -2.95 25.81
CA ASP A 139 -25.71 -4.22 26.06
C ASP A 139 -25.28 -4.85 27.41
N ASP A 140 -23.99 -4.85 27.74
CA ASP A 140 -23.46 -5.38 29.01
C ASP A 140 -23.93 -4.63 30.27
N THR A 141 -24.46 -3.41 30.13
CA THR A 141 -24.98 -2.62 31.26
C THR A 141 -26.46 -2.85 31.56
N ASN A 142 -27.17 -3.65 30.74
CA ASN A 142 -28.62 -3.88 30.84
C ASN A 142 -29.02 -5.28 31.32
N GLU A 143 -28.06 -6.14 31.69
CA GLU A 143 -28.28 -7.41 32.42
C GLU A 143 -28.05 -7.25 33.93
#